data_AF-A0A1N7BPL2-F1
#
_entry.id   AF-A0A1N7BPL2-F1
#
_cell.length_a   1.000
_cell.length_b   1.000
_cell.length_c   1.000
_cell.angle_alpha   90.00
_cell.angle_beta   90.00
_cell.angle_gamma   90.00
#
_symmetry.space_group_name_H-M   'P 1'
#
loop_
_entity.id
_entity.type
_entity.pdbx_description
1 polymer ?
#
loop_
_entity_poly.entity_id
_entity_poly.type
_entity_poly.pdbx_seq_one_letter_code
_entity_poly.pdbx_strand_id
1 'polypeptide(L)' 'MGRYPRTVRDAQIKCITCNAPVVQTVENAFVCVGCGESPVSERVTSQRDFEGKSNTQKSNTVVN' A
#
# COMPACT_ATOMS: atom_id res chain seq x y z
N MET A 1 -21.74 -28.91 -1.98
CA MET A 1 -22.34 -28.21 -0.82
C MET A 1 -21.47 -27.01 -0.46
N GLY A 2 -21.91 -25.78 -0.77
CA GLY A 2 -21.15 -24.55 -0.51
C GLY A 2 -21.01 -24.27 0.98
N ARG A 3 -19.78 -23.99 1.45
CA ARG A 3 -19.58 -23.57 2.84
C ARG A 3 -20.09 -22.14 2.98
N TYR A 4 -21.15 -21.96 3.78
CA TYR A 4 -21.60 -20.65 4.21
C TYR A 4 -20.40 -19.90 4.82
N PRO A 5 -20.12 -18.64 4.42
CA PRO A 5 -19.07 -17.85 5.03
C PRO A 5 -19.37 -17.73 6.52
N ARG A 6 -18.46 -18.25 7.36
CA ARG A 6 -18.58 -18.08 8.80
C ARG A 6 -18.33 -16.61 9.11
N THR A 7 -19.04 -16.07 10.11
CA THR A 7 -18.75 -14.76 10.68
C THR A 7 -17.31 -14.74 11.20
N VAL A 8 -16.38 -14.27 10.38
CA VAL A 8 -15.01 -13.97 10.78
C VAL A 8 -15.09 -12.69 11.61
N ARG A 9 -14.53 -12.69 12.82
CA ARG A 9 -14.36 -11.45 13.57
C ARG A 9 -13.39 -10.58 12.77
N ASP A 10 -13.87 -9.43 12.32
CA ASP A 10 -13.04 -8.45 11.65
C ASP A 10 -12.08 -7.83 12.68
N ALA A 11 -10.90 -8.42 12.82
CA ALA A 11 -9.77 -7.64 13.32
C ALA A 11 -9.58 -6.47 12.34
N GLN A 12 -9.66 -5.24 12.83
CA GLN A 12 -9.55 -4.04 11.99
C GLN A 12 -8.26 -4.03 11.16
N ILE A 13 -7.20 -4.65 11.70
CA ILE A 13 -5.89 -4.77 11.05
C ILE A 13 -5.36 -6.19 11.28
N LYS A 14 -4.79 -6.79 10.24
CA LYS A 14 -4.11 -8.09 10.28
C LYS A 14 -2.68 -7.97 9.77
N CYS A 15 -1.80 -8.81 10.30
CA CYS A 15 -0.43 -8.91 9.80
C CYS A 15 -0.40 -9.62 8.45
N ILE A 16 0.31 -9.07 7.46
CA ILE A 16 0.35 -9.63 6.11
C ILE A 16 1.13 -10.95 6.02
N THR A 17 2.12 -11.14 6.90
CA THR A 17 3.01 -12.31 6.88
C THR A 17 2.34 -13.54 7.48
N CYS A 18 1.68 -13.40 8.62
CA CYS A 18 1.10 -14.54 9.35
C CYS A 18 -0.45 -14.50 9.47
N ASN A 19 -1.12 -13.46 8.96
CA ASN A 19 -2.57 -13.28 9.03
C ASN A 19 -3.14 -13.27 10.46
N ALA A 20 -2.27 -13.06 11.46
CA ALA A 20 -2.63 -12.94 12.86
C ALA A 20 -3.18 -11.54 13.18
N PRO A 21 -3.99 -11.40 14.25
CA PRO A 21 -4.49 -10.10 14.67
C PRO A 21 -3.35 -9.19 15.16
N VAL A 22 -3.61 -7.90 15.10
CA VAL A 22 -2.67 -6.83 15.46
C VAL A 22 -3.20 -6.10 16.68
N VAL A 23 -2.29 -5.70 17.57
CA VAL A 23 -2.59 -4.87 18.74
C VAL A 23 -1.84 -3.54 18.67
N GLN A 24 -2.43 -2.50 19.27
CA GLN A 24 -1.77 -1.21 19.45
C GLN A 24 -1.01 -1.20 20.78
N THR A 25 0.25 -0.80 20.76
CA THR A 25 1.08 -0.63 21.95
C THR A 25 0.83 0.73 22.61
N VAL A 26 1.35 0.91 23.83
CA VAL A 26 1.25 2.18 24.57
C VAL A 26 1.98 3.35 23.87
N GLU A 27 2.87 3.05 22.95
CA GLU A 27 3.62 4.03 22.13
C GLU A 27 2.90 4.37 20.83
N ASN A 28 1.62 3.96 20.68
CA ASN A 28 0.84 4.05 19.45
C ASN A 28 1.44 3.29 18.25
N ALA A 29 2.33 2.31 18.49
CA ALA A 29 2.80 1.42 17.45
C ALA A 29 1.85 0.22 17.28
N PHE A 30 1.75 -0.32 16.07
CA PHE A 30 1.00 -1.55 15.81
C PHE A 30 1.95 -2.73 15.75
N VAL A 31 1.64 -3.80 16.48
CA VAL A 31 2.46 -5.01 16.54
C VAL A 31 1.60 -6.25 16.36
N CYS A 32 2.09 -7.19 15.55
CA CYS A 32 1.46 -8.48 15.34
C CYS A 32 1.59 -9.37 16.58
N VAL A 33 0.49 -9.99 17.04
CA VAL A 33 0.55 -10.92 18.21
C VAL A 33 1.21 -12.26 17.90
N GLY A 34 1.33 -12.62 16.62
CA GLY A 34 1.92 -13.88 16.19
C GLY A 34 3.42 -13.81 16.00
N CYS A 35 3.89 -12.88 15.16
CA CYS A 35 5.31 -12.76 14.80
C CYS A 35 6.04 -11.58 15.45
N GLY A 36 5.32 -10.65 16.11
CA GLY A 36 5.92 -9.45 16.69
C GLY A 36 6.33 -8.38 15.67
N GLU A 37 6.08 -8.60 14.38
CA GLU A 37 6.40 -7.62 13.33
C GLU A 37 5.38 -6.49 13.30
N SER A 38 5.82 -5.30 12.87
CA SER A 38 4.90 -4.21 12.54
C SER A 38 4.14 -4.57 11.26
N PRO A 39 2.79 -4.60 11.28
CA PRO A 39 1.98 -4.87 10.09
C PRO A 39 1.92 -3.67 9.14
N VAL A 40 2.35 -2.49 9.58
CA VAL A 40 2.37 -1.26 8.78
C VAL A 40 3.84 -0.88 8.54
N SER A 41 4.34 -1.16 7.34
CA SER A 41 5.56 -0.51 6.87
C SER A 41 5.19 0.91 6.44
N GLU A 42 5.87 1.94 6.96
CA GLU A 42 5.78 3.27 6.38
C GLU A 42 6.12 3.17 4.90
N ARG A 43 5.17 3.52 4.02
CA ARG A 43 5.46 3.60 2.60
C ARG A 43 6.45 4.73 2.40
N VAL A 44 7.70 4.38 2.16
CA VAL A 44 8.69 5.32 1.64
C VAL A 44 8.24 5.66 0.22
N THR A 45 7.59 6.80 0.04
CA THR A 45 7.21 7.27 -1.29
C THR A 45 8.47 7.78 -1.97
N SER A 46 9.25 6.88 -2.59
CA SER A 46 10.19 7.30 -3.62
C SER A 46 9.37 7.81 -4.79
N GLN A 47 9.30 9.14 -4.91
CA GLN A 47 8.69 9.81 -6.05
C GLN A 47 9.34 9.23 -7.31
N ARG A 48 8.54 8.59 -8.16
CA ARG A 48 9.00 8.18 -9.49
C ARG A 48 9.08 9.46 -10.30
N ASP A 49 10.29 9.99 -10.46
CA ASP A 49 10.58 11.07 -11.39
C ASP A 49 10.18 10.62 -12.80
N PHE A 50 9.07 11.17 -13.31
CA PHE A 50 8.61 10.90 -14.65
C PHE A 50 9.41 11.80 -15.59
N GLU A 51 10.50 11.27 -16.17
CA GLU A 51 11.28 11.99 -17.19
C GLU A 51 10.48 12.04 -18.50
N GLY A 52 9.51 12.95 -18.54
CA GLY A 52 8.69 13.25 -19.70
C GLY A 52 9.55 13.86 -20.80
N LYS A 53 9.88 13.08 -21.84
CA LYS A 53 10.48 13.59 -23.07
C LYS A 53 9.48 14.51 -23.78
N SER A 54 9.79 15.79 -23.82
CA SER A 54 9.07 16.81 -24.58
C SER A 54 9.25 16.58 -26.08
N ASN A 55 8.19 16.17 -26.78
CA ASN A 55 8.17 16.24 -28.24
C ASN A 55 7.84 17.68 -28.66
N THR A 56 8.87 18.51 -28.80
CA THR A 56 8.78 19.79 -29.50
C THR A 56 8.54 19.50 -30.99
N GLN A 57 7.29 19.54 -31.43
CA GLN A 57 6.96 19.53 -32.85
C GLN A 57 7.42 20.85 -33.48
N LYS A 58 8.60 20.81 -34.12
CA LYS A 58 9.11 21.89 -34.97
C LYS A 58 8.39 21.87 -36.31
N SER A 59 7.83 23.03 -36.64
CA SER A 59 7.84 23.68 -37.96
C SER A 59 7.00 23.06 -39.09
N ASN A 60 6.08 23.84 -39.64
CA ASN A 60 6.45 24.70 -40.78
C ASN A 60 5.40 25.79 -41.03
N THR A 61 5.86 27.04 -40.98
CA THR A 61 5.18 28.22 -41.51
C THR A 61 5.19 28.13 -43.03
N VAL A 62 4.02 28.04 -43.67
CA VAL A 62 3.88 28.38 -45.09
C VAL A 62 3.53 29.86 -45.15
N VAL A 63 4.45 30.65 -45.72
CA VAL A 63 4.26 32.07 -46.01
C VAL A 63 3.63 32.15 -47.41
N ASN A 64 2.47 32.80 -47.48
CA ASN A 64 1.71 33.31 -48.64
C ASN A 64 1.68 32.49 -49.95
#